data_AF-A0A8D9A1K9-F1
#
_entry.id   AF-A0A8D9A1K9-F1
#
_cell.length_a   1.000
_cell.length_b   1.000
_cell.length_c   1.000
_cell.angle_alpha   90.00
_cell.angle_beta   90.00
_cell.angle_gamma   90.00
#
_symmetry.space_group_name_H-M   'P 1'
#
loop_
_entity.id
_entity.type
_entity.pdbx_description
1 polymer ?
#
loop_
_entity_poly.entity_id
_entity_poly.type
_entity_poly.pdbx_seq_one_letter_code
_entity_poly.pdbx_strand_id
1 'polypeptide(L)'
;MCVSDNGAQFKSHEFENLLQSNCITHRTSAAFYPATNGQAERFVQTIKKHLKAMNEEQGDINLKIRLLLMQLREAENSEGESPYTLMFGRYLRTRLDALMKPVQEKTETVTTPYKGNCFNVDDRVQVRNYTNNKKWEFGTEKKREGLMHYVVTLDDGREWRRHVDQVRLTHYRADT
;
A
#
# COMPACT_ATOMS: atom_id res chain seq x y z
N MET A 1 14.67 -8.83 -22.21
CA MET A 1 15.86 -9.67 -22.52
C MET A 1 16.08 -10.63 -21.35
N CYS A 2 16.36 -11.90 -21.63
CA CYS A 2 16.63 -12.93 -20.64
C CYS A 2 18.05 -13.47 -20.87
N VAL A 3 18.82 -13.64 -19.78
CA VAL A 3 20.16 -14.23 -19.82
C VAL A 3 20.15 -15.52 -18.99
N SER A 4 20.60 -16.63 -19.57
CA SER A 4 20.71 -17.91 -18.86
C SER A 4 22.06 -18.58 -19.10
N ASP A 5 22.30 -19.68 -18.38
CA ASP A 5 23.39 -20.59 -18.72
C ASP A 5 23.04 -21.45 -19.95
N ASN A 6 23.95 -22.35 -20.29
CA ASN A 6 23.81 -23.31 -21.39
C ASN A 6 23.11 -24.61 -20.98
N GLY A 7 22.28 -24.59 -19.93
CA GLY A 7 21.47 -25.73 -19.51
C GLY A 7 20.53 -26.21 -20.63
N ALA A 8 20.34 -27.53 -20.74
CA ALA A 8 19.51 -28.12 -21.79
C ALA A 8 18.07 -27.59 -21.75
N GLN A 9 17.52 -27.34 -20.55
CA GLN A 9 16.18 -26.77 -20.40
C GLN A 9 16.03 -25.37 -21.02
N PHE A 10 17.10 -24.57 -21.08
CA PHE A 10 17.07 -23.21 -21.64
C PHE A 10 17.45 -23.17 -23.12
N LYS A 11 17.88 -24.29 -23.70
CA LYS A 11 18.15 -24.46 -25.14
C LYS A 11 17.09 -25.33 -25.84
N SER A 12 16.03 -25.71 -25.13
CA SER A 12 14.96 -26.49 -25.74
C SER A 12 14.16 -25.63 -26.71
N HIS A 13 13.64 -26.26 -27.76
CA HIS A 13 12.80 -25.58 -28.75
C HIS A 13 11.51 -25.03 -28.11
N GLU A 14 10.97 -25.73 -27.11
CA GLU A 14 9.82 -25.28 -26.33
C GLU A 14 10.10 -23.94 -25.60
N PHE A 15 11.25 -23.83 -24.94
CA PHE A 15 11.64 -22.61 -24.22
C PHE A 15 11.90 -21.45 -25.19
N GLU A 16 12.55 -21.73 -26.33
CA GLU A 16 12.79 -20.73 -27.37
C GLU A 16 11.47 -20.18 -27.93
N ASN A 17 10.51 -21.05 -28.27
CA ASN A 17 9.19 -20.65 -28.75
C ASN A 17 8.42 -19.82 -27.70
N LEU A 18 8.53 -20.18 -26.42
CA LEU A 18 7.94 -19.41 -25.32
C LEU A 18 8.53 -18.00 -25.22
N LEU A 19 9.85 -17.84 -25.37
CA LEU A 19 10.47 -16.52 -25.33
C LEU A 19 10.15 -15.69 -26.58
N GLN A 20 10.16 -16.30 -27.77
CA GLN A 20 9.82 -15.62 -29.02
C GLN A 20 8.36 -15.13 -29.03
N SER A 21 7.40 -15.96 -28.58
CA SER A 21 5.99 -15.56 -28.49
C SER A 21 5.75 -14.41 -27.53
N ASN A 22 6.60 -14.25 -26.51
CA ASN A 22 6.56 -13.13 -25.57
C ASN A 22 7.49 -11.95 -25.96
N CYS A 23 8.07 -11.97 -27.17
CA CYS A 23 9.00 -10.95 -27.66
C CYS A 23 10.23 -10.75 -26.73
N ILE A 24 10.69 -11.81 -26.07
CA ILE A 24 11.84 -11.78 -25.16
C ILE A 24 13.10 -12.26 -25.90
N THR A 25 14.08 -11.37 -26.07
CA THR A 25 15.41 -11.76 -26.57
C THR A 25 16.13 -12.63 -25.55
N HIS A 26 16.49 -13.85 -25.92
CA HIS A 26 17.29 -14.78 -25.12
C HIS A 26 18.78 -14.65 -25.45
N ARG A 27 19.64 -14.63 -24.42
CA ARG A 27 21.09 -14.78 -24.56
C ARG A 27 21.57 -15.87 -23.62
N THR A 28 22.43 -16.75 -24.12
CA THR A 28 23.13 -17.71 -23.28
C THR A 28 24.52 -17.19 -22.93
N SER A 29 24.98 -17.56 -21.75
CA SER A 29 26.32 -17.22 -21.28
C SER A 29 27.37 -17.90 -22.16
N ALA A 30 28.48 -17.22 -22.44
CA ALA A 30 29.58 -17.82 -23.20
C ALA A 30 30.15 -19.04 -22.47
N ALA A 31 30.60 -20.05 -23.22
CA ALA A 31 31.30 -21.18 -22.64
C ALA A 31 32.51 -20.68 -21.83
N PHE A 32 32.71 -21.24 -20.64
CA PHE A 32 33.77 -20.87 -19.68
C PHE A 32 33.66 -19.48 -19.01
N TYR A 33 32.52 -18.79 -19.10
CA TYR A 33 32.24 -17.55 -18.32
C TYR A 33 31.09 -17.74 -17.31
N PRO A 34 31.27 -18.53 -16.23
CA PRO A 34 30.23 -18.74 -15.22
C PRO A 34 29.85 -17.45 -14.47
N ALA A 35 30.76 -16.46 -14.43
CA ALA A 35 30.51 -15.17 -13.79
C ALA A 35 29.30 -14.42 -14.37
N THR A 36 28.94 -14.67 -15.63
CA THR A 36 27.77 -14.04 -16.28
C THR A 36 26.45 -14.40 -15.58
N ASN A 37 26.36 -15.58 -14.96
CA ASN A 37 25.20 -16.02 -14.18
C ASN A 37 25.41 -15.87 -12.65
N GLY A 38 26.50 -15.22 -12.23
CA GLY A 38 26.91 -15.17 -10.83
C GLY A 38 25.90 -14.49 -9.91
N GLN A 39 25.09 -13.54 -10.42
CA GLN A 39 24.02 -12.92 -9.62
C GLN A 39 22.92 -13.93 -9.28
N ALA A 40 22.48 -14.74 -10.25
CA ALA A 40 21.48 -15.78 -10.02
C ALA A 40 22.02 -16.84 -9.05
N GLU A 41 23.28 -17.25 -9.21
CA GLU A 41 23.93 -18.22 -8.32
C GLU A 41 24.04 -17.71 -6.88
N ARG A 42 24.48 -16.45 -6.69
CA ARG A 42 24.51 -15.81 -5.37
C ARG A 42 23.12 -15.73 -4.75
N PHE A 43 22.12 -15.40 -5.54
CA PHE A 43 20.73 -15.36 -5.06
C PHE A 43 20.24 -16.73 -4.58
N VAL A 44 20.54 -17.80 -5.33
CA VAL A 44 20.23 -19.19 -4.92
C VAL A 44 20.96 -19.56 -3.63
N GLN A 45 22.24 -19.19 -3.49
CA GLN A 45 22.99 -19.42 -2.25
C GLN A 45 22.35 -18.68 -1.06
N THR A 46 21.95 -17.43 -1.23
CA THR A 46 21.23 -16.66 -0.22
C THR A 46 19.93 -17.35 0.19
N ILE A 47 19.12 -17.81 -0.77
CA ILE A 47 17.89 -18.54 -0.47
C ILE A 47 18.17 -19.81 0.33
N LYS A 48 19.11 -20.64 -0.13
CA LYS A 48 19.46 -21.89 0.57
C LYS A 48 19.94 -21.64 2.00
N LYS A 49 20.76 -20.59 2.21
CA LYS A 49 21.24 -20.21 3.54
C LYS A 49 20.09 -19.86 4.48
N HIS A 50 19.14 -19.04 4.02
CA HIS A 50 17.99 -18.65 4.83
C HIS A 50 17.05 -19.83 5.10
N LEU A 51 16.76 -20.65 4.09
CA LEU A 51 15.93 -21.85 4.29
C LEU A 51 16.55 -22.82 5.29
N LYS A 52 17.89 -22.94 5.31
CA LYS A 52 18.60 -23.74 6.32
C LYS A 52 18.49 -23.16 7.73
N ALA A 53 18.49 -21.82 7.86
CA ALA A 53 18.26 -21.15 9.14
C ALA A 53 16.82 -21.33 9.64
N MET A 54 15.85 -21.31 8.72
CA MET A 54 14.42 -21.52 9.03
C MET A 54 14.04 -23.00 9.19
N ASN A 55 15.00 -23.92 9.28
CA ASN A 55 14.70 -25.36 9.27
C ASN A 55 13.91 -25.78 10.53
N GLU A 56 14.16 -25.15 11.67
CA GLU A 56 13.49 -25.40 12.95
C GLU A 56 12.15 -24.64 13.09
N GLU A 57 11.87 -23.69 12.20
CA GLU A 57 10.62 -22.93 12.22
C GLU A 57 9.45 -23.79 11.71
N GLN A 58 8.27 -23.55 12.27
CA GLN A 58 7.03 -24.19 11.83
C GLN A 58 6.59 -23.66 10.45
N GLY A 59 5.95 -24.52 9.66
CA GLY A 59 5.38 -24.15 8.37
C GLY A 59 5.92 -24.97 7.21
N ASP A 60 5.17 -25.00 6.11
CA ASP A 60 5.57 -25.67 4.89
C ASP A 60 6.65 -24.88 4.13
N ILE A 61 7.31 -25.55 3.19
CA ILE A 61 8.38 -24.92 2.41
C ILE A 61 7.87 -23.71 1.60
N ASN A 62 6.61 -23.74 1.13
CA ASN A 62 6.06 -22.63 0.36
C ASN A 62 5.84 -21.39 1.22
N LEU A 63 5.35 -21.56 2.45
CA LEU A 63 5.22 -20.46 3.40
C LEU A 63 6.60 -19.85 3.69
N LYS A 64 7.60 -20.69 3.98
CA LYS A 64 8.99 -20.23 4.24
C LYS A 64 9.55 -19.46 3.05
N ILE A 65 9.40 -19.97 1.82
CA ILE A 65 9.84 -19.28 0.60
C ILE A 65 9.11 -17.94 0.43
N ARG A 66 7.80 -17.88 0.64
CA ARG A 66 7.03 -16.64 0.51
C ARG A 66 7.48 -15.57 1.49
N LEU A 67 7.68 -15.94 2.76
CA LEU A 67 8.17 -15.05 3.80
C LEU A 67 9.58 -14.54 3.47
N LEU A 68 10.47 -15.46 3.08
CA LEU A 68 11.83 -15.12 2.67
C LEU A 68 11.86 -14.17 1.48
N LEU A 69 11.09 -14.44 0.43
CA LEU A 69 11.04 -13.57 -0.75
C LEU A 69 10.47 -12.18 -0.42
N MET A 70 9.56 -12.06 0.56
CA MET A 70 9.11 -10.77 1.06
C MET A 70 10.26 -10.01 1.73
N GLN A 71 11.00 -10.67 2.62
CA GLN A 71 12.15 -10.07 3.31
C GLN A 71 13.26 -9.66 2.34
N LEU A 72 13.61 -10.51 1.36
CA LEU A 72 14.64 -10.20 0.37
C LEU A 72 14.26 -9.04 -0.54
N ARG A 73 12.96 -8.78 -0.74
CA ARG A 73 12.50 -7.62 -1.50
C ARG A 73 12.59 -6.31 -0.71
N GLU A 74 12.51 -6.40 0.61
CA GLU A 74 12.56 -5.25 1.51
C GLU A 74 13.96 -4.95 2.03
N ALA A 75 14.83 -5.94 2.10
CA ALA A 75 16.20 -5.77 2.57
C ALA A 75 16.95 -4.75 1.70
N GLU A 76 17.43 -3.69 2.35
CA GLU A 76 18.23 -2.64 1.71
C GLU A 76 19.55 -3.21 1.17
N ASN A 77 19.93 -2.73 -0.01
CA ASN A 77 21.24 -2.99 -0.58
C ASN A 77 22.31 -2.12 0.10
N SER A 78 23.57 -2.24 -0.35
CA SER A 78 24.68 -1.42 0.16
C SER A 78 24.52 0.09 -0.07
N GLU A 79 23.59 0.50 -0.91
CA GLU A 79 23.27 1.90 -1.23
C GLU A 79 22.07 2.42 -0.44
N GLY A 80 21.47 1.59 0.44
CA GLY A 80 20.31 1.95 1.27
C GLY A 80 18.96 1.78 0.56
N GLU A 81 18.93 1.21 -0.65
CA GLU A 81 17.70 1.04 -1.43
C GLU A 81 17.29 -0.44 -1.48
N SER A 82 16.00 -0.72 -1.27
CA SER A 82 15.48 -2.08 -1.36
C SER A 82 15.21 -2.48 -2.83
N PRO A 83 15.33 -3.77 -3.20
CA PRO A 83 14.96 -4.25 -4.53
C PRO A 83 13.53 -3.88 -4.94
N TYR A 84 12.60 -3.84 -3.97
CA TYR A 84 11.23 -3.41 -4.22
C TYR A 84 11.15 -1.94 -4.60
N THR A 85 11.83 -1.07 -3.86
CA THR A 85 11.87 0.37 -4.16
C THR A 85 12.53 0.63 -5.52
N LEU A 86 13.63 -0.04 -5.83
CA LEU A 86 14.29 0.07 -7.13
C LEU A 86 13.39 -0.40 -8.28
N MET A 87 12.54 -1.40 -8.06
CA MET A 87 11.63 -1.93 -9.09
C MET A 87 10.38 -1.08 -9.29
N PHE A 88 9.80 -0.52 -8.22
CA PHE A 88 8.48 0.13 -8.25
C PHE A 88 8.49 1.63 -7.93
N GLY A 89 9.63 2.20 -7.54
CA GLY A 89 9.77 3.61 -7.17
C GLY A 89 8.99 4.01 -5.91
N ARG A 90 8.67 3.06 -5.03
CA ARG A 90 7.93 3.30 -3.78
C ARG A 90 8.30 2.28 -2.71
N TYR A 91 8.24 2.68 -1.45
CA TYR A 91 8.47 1.79 -0.31
C TYR A 91 7.39 0.71 -0.20
N LEU A 92 7.79 -0.50 0.20
CA LEU A 92 6.87 -1.58 0.52
C LEU A 92 6.12 -1.24 1.80
N ARG A 93 4.82 -1.54 1.85
CA ARG A 93 4.08 -1.47 3.11
C ARG A 93 4.00 -2.86 3.72
N THR A 94 4.64 -3.02 4.86
CA THR A 94 4.65 -4.22 5.67
C THR A 94 3.74 -4.07 6.89
N ARG A 95 3.54 -5.17 7.63
CA ARG A 95 2.81 -5.12 8.92
C ARG A 95 3.55 -4.29 9.97
N LEU A 96 4.88 -4.18 9.87
CA LEU A 96 5.66 -3.32 10.77
C LEU A 96 5.32 -1.86 10.52
N ASP A 97 5.16 -1.43 9.27
CA ASP A 97 4.78 -0.04 8.94
C ASP A 97 3.38 0.33 9.44
N ALA A 98 2.49 -0.66 9.60
CA ALA A 98 1.18 -0.44 10.21
C ALA A 98 1.26 -0.28 11.75
N LEU A 99 2.30 -0.84 12.38
CA LEU A 99 2.53 -0.78 13.82
C LEU A 99 3.42 0.40 14.23
N MET A 100 4.31 0.81 13.34
CA MET A 100 5.16 1.99 13.49
C MET A 100 4.31 3.23 13.18
N LYS A 101 4.33 4.23 14.06
CA LYS A 101 3.73 5.52 13.72
C LYS A 101 4.46 6.06 12.49
N PRO A 102 3.77 6.59 11.47
CA PRO A 102 4.47 7.28 10.39
C PRO A 102 5.40 8.29 11.05
N VAL A 103 6.69 8.24 10.72
CA VAL A 103 7.55 9.39 10.95
C VAL A 103 6.78 10.53 10.32
N GLN A 104 6.43 11.53 11.11
CA GLN A 104 5.93 12.76 10.55
C GLN A 104 7.12 13.34 9.78
N GLU A 105 7.31 12.90 8.55
CA GLU A 105 7.83 13.80 7.55
C GLU A 105 6.97 15.05 7.72
N LYS A 106 7.65 16.17 7.93
CA LYS A 106 7.03 17.48 7.79
C LYS A 106 6.65 17.59 6.31
N THR A 107 5.69 16.80 5.85
CA THR A 107 4.89 17.15 4.71
C THR A 107 4.27 18.45 5.18
N GLU A 108 4.82 19.56 4.67
CA GLU A 108 4.11 20.82 4.65
C GLU A 108 2.70 20.44 4.25
N THR A 109 1.81 20.53 5.23
CA THR A 109 0.42 20.23 4.98
C THR A 109 0.07 21.22 3.90
N VAL A 110 -0.08 20.70 2.67
CA VAL A 110 -0.83 21.40 1.65
C VAL A 110 -2.23 21.39 2.21
N THR A 111 -2.46 22.31 3.15
CA THR A 111 -3.74 22.79 3.59
C THR A 111 -4.23 23.55 2.37
N THR A 112 -4.57 22.85 1.29
CA THR A 112 -5.56 23.40 0.38
C THR A 112 -6.79 23.52 1.27
N PRO A 113 -7.20 24.74 1.66
CA PRO A 113 -8.42 24.88 2.44
C PRO A 113 -9.50 24.28 1.57
N TYR A 114 -10.15 23.23 2.06
CA TYR A 114 -11.31 22.66 1.39
C TYR A 114 -12.28 23.82 1.15
N LYS A 115 -12.45 24.22 -0.12
CA LYS A 115 -13.29 25.33 -0.59
C LYS A 115 -14.79 25.00 -0.52
N GLY A 116 -15.20 24.11 0.38
CA GLY A 116 -16.59 23.77 0.63
C GLY A 116 -17.01 24.20 2.04
N ASN A 117 -18.24 23.86 2.41
CA ASN A 117 -18.81 24.30 3.68
C ASN A 117 -17.95 23.84 4.86
N CYS A 118 -17.49 24.78 5.68
CA CYS A 118 -16.97 24.52 7.00
C CYS A 118 -18.08 24.80 8.02
N PHE A 119 -18.18 23.90 9.00
CA PHE A 119 -19.07 24.03 10.14
C PHE A 119 -18.21 24.23 11.40
N ASN A 120 -18.67 25.08 12.31
CA ASN A 120 -18.03 25.32 13.60
C ASN A 120 -18.67 24.45 14.67
N VAL A 121 -17.87 24.09 15.68
CA VAL A 121 -18.37 23.46 16.90
C VAL A 121 -19.50 24.31 17.48
N ASP A 122 -20.59 23.65 17.86
CA ASP A 122 -21.85 24.22 18.33
C ASP A 122 -22.80 24.80 17.26
N ASP A 123 -22.45 24.73 15.97
CA ASP A 123 -23.38 25.11 14.90
C ASP A 123 -24.58 24.16 14.85
N ARG A 124 -25.77 24.76 14.65
CA ARG A 124 -27.01 24.02 14.44
C ARG A 124 -27.05 23.47 13.02
N VAL A 125 -26.99 22.15 12.88
CA VAL A 125 -26.89 21.49 11.58
C VAL A 125 -27.98 20.44 11.36
N GLN A 126 -28.37 20.27 10.11
CA GLN A 126 -29.16 19.14 9.64
C GLN A 126 -28.26 18.05 9.09
N VAL A 127 -28.53 16.82 9.49
CA VAL A 127 -27.75 15.65 9.15
C VAL A 127 -28.62 14.66 8.40
N ARG A 128 -28.08 14.10 7.31
CA ARG A 128 -28.82 13.15 6.48
C ARG A 128 -29.05 11.84 7.22
N ASN A 129 -30.32 11.45 7.35
CA ASN A 129 -30.74 10.16 7.87
C ASN A 129 -31.03 9.19 6.70
N TYR A 130 -30.52 7.97 6.81
CA TYR A 130 -30.71 6.88 5.83
C TYR A 130 -31.56 5.72 6.37
N THR A 131 -31.94 5.73 7.65
CA THR A 131 -32.67 4.62 8.30
C THR A 131 -34.18 4.82 8.34
N ASN A 132 -34.67 6.07 8.25
CA ASN A 132 -36.08 6.39 8.37
C ASN A 132 -36.58 7.21 7.17
N ASN A 133 -37.91 7.30 6.98
CA ASN A 133 -38.52 8.10 5.89
C ASN A 133 -38.22 9.61 6.00
N LYS A 134 -37.83 10.09 7.19
CA LYS A 134 -37.39 11.48 7.40
C LYS A 134 -35.94 11.63 6.98
N LYS A 135 -35.70 12.29 5.83
CA LYS A 135 -34.38 12.39 5.19
C LYS A 135 -33.36 13.26 5.95
N TRP A 136 -33.82 14.19 6.80
CA TRP A 136 -32.96 15.12 7.53
C TRP A 136 -33.37 15.17 9.00
N GLU A 137 -32.39 15.01 9.88
CA GLU A 137 -32.54 15.14 11.34
C GLU A 137 -31.66 16.28 11.85
N PHE A 138 -32.12 16.96 12.90
CA PHE A 138 -31.41 18.10 13.46
C PHE A 138 -30.45 17.63 14.55
N GLY A 139 -29.33 18.35 14.65
CA GLY A 139 -28.35 18.16 15.69
C GLY A 139 -27.41 19.35 15.80
N THR A 140 -26.48 19.24 16.74
CA THR A 140 -25.46 20.24 17.00
C THR A 140 -24.10 19.64 16.70
N GLU A 141 -23.27 20.35 15.94
CA GLU A 141 -21.92 19.88 15.63
C GLU A 141 -21.07 19.83 16.90
N LYS A 142 -20.45 18.67 17.17
CA LYS A 142 -19.58 18.49 18.33
C LYS A 142 -18.12 18.64 17.96
N LYS A 143 -17.70 18.04 16.85
CA LYS A 143 -16.28 17.98 16.47
C LYS A 143 -16.07 17.57 15.00
N ARG A 144 -15.06 18.18 14.38
CA ARG A 144 -14.49 17.76 13.09
C ARG A 144 -13.46 16.63 13.27
N GLU A 145 -13.69 15.47 12.65
CA GLU A 145 -12.79 14.31 12.60
C GLU A 145 -12.07 14.20 11.24
N GLY A 146 -11.16 15.13 10.97
CA GLY A 146 -10.39 15.19 9.72
C GLY A 146 -10.92 16.22 8.73
N LEU A 147 -10.47 16.16 7.47
CA LEU A 147 -10.78 17.23 6.51
C LEU A 147 -12.26 17.29 6.10
N MET A 148 -12.98 16.17 6.08
CA MET A 148 -14.36 16.14 5.53
C MET A 148 -15.38 15.42 6.42
N HIS A 149 -14.98 14.89 7.58
CA HIS A 149 -15.89 14.17 8.47
C HIS A 149 -16.22 14.99 9.71
N TYR A 150 -17.49 14.99 10.06
CA TYR A 150 -18.07 15.70 11.20
C TYR A 150 -18.81 14.73 12.10
N VAL A 151 -18.67 14.93 13.42
CA VAL A 151 -19.45 14.25 14.44
C VAL A 151 -20.51 15.21 14.95
N VAL A 152 -21.76 14.83 14.78
CA VAL A 152 -22.93 15.63 15.16
C VAL A 152 -23.74 14.88 16.21
N THR A 153 -24.10 15.58 17.28
CA THR A 153 -25.02 15.08 18.29
C THR A 153 -26.44 15.48 17.90
N LEU A 154 -27.29 14.49 17.63
CA LEU A 154 -28.70 14.72 17.33
C LEU A 154 -29.46 15.14 18.59
N ASP A 155 -30.62 15.77 18.40
CA ASP A 155 -31.51 16.17 19.50
C ASP A 155 -31.95 14.98 20.38
N ASP A 156 -32.02 13.79 19.79
CA ASP A 156 -32.33 12.54 20.48
C ASP A 156 -31.15 12.01 21.34
N GLY A 157 -30.04 12.75 21.42
CA GLY A 157 -28.83 12.38 22.17
C GLY A 157 -27.92 11.37 21.47
N ARG A 158 -28.24 10.95 20.23
CA ARG A 158 -27.43 10.03 19.43
C ARG A 158 -26.30 10.77 18.71
N GLU A 159 -25.12 10.17 18.64
CA GLU A 159 -23.98 10.74 17.91
C GLU A 159 -23.78 10.08 16.55
N TRP A 160 -23.78 10.88 15.49
CA TRP A 160 -23.56 10.42 14.12
C TRP A 160 -22.31 11.03 13.51
N ARG A 161 -21.54 10.17 12.83
CA ARG A 161 -20.43 10.59 11.96
C ARG A 161 -20.93 10.71 10.52
N ARG A 162 -20.70 11.85 9.88
CA ARG A 162 -21.13 12.13 8.50
C ARG A 162 -20.09 12.90 7.71
N HIS A 163 -20.18 12.80 6.39
CA HIS A 163 -19.39 13.60 5.45
C HIS A 163 -19.94 15.03 5.36
N VAL A 164 -19.10 16.01 5.02
CA VAL A 164 -19.47 17.42 4.87
C VAL A 164 -20.69 17.64 3.94
N ASP A 165 -20.80 16.89 2.84
CA ASP A 165 -21.96 16.97 1.90
C ASP A 165 -23.28 16.42 2.48
N GLN A 166 -23.20 15.70 3.60
CA GLN A 166 -24.33 15.10 4.30
C GLN A 166 -24.76 15.92 5.52
N VAL A 167 -24.16 17.10 5.69
CA VAL A 167 -24.43 18.07 6.75
C VAL A 167 -24.81 19.41 6.11
N ARG A 168 -25.78 20.11 6.69
CA ARG A 168 -26.24 21.42 6.21
C ARG A 168 -26.43 22.37 7.38
N LEU A 169 -26.05 23.64 7.22
CA LEU A 169 -26.34 24.66 8.21
C LEU A 169 -27.84 24.97 8.22
N THR A 170 -28.36 25.14 9.43
CA THR A 170 -29.74 25.53 9.65
C THR A 170 -29.80 27.05 9.79
N HIS A 171 -29.51 27.79 8.72
CA HIS A 171 -29.67 29.25 8.77
C HIS A 171 -31.14 29.63 8.57
N TYR A 172 -31.65 30.45 9.48
CA TYR A 172 -32.70 31.43 9.17
C TYR A 172 -31.99 32.72 8.75
N ARG A 173 -32.33 33.30 7.59
CA ARG A 173 -31.98 34.70 7.33
C ARG A 173 -32.83 35.54 8.27
N ALA A 174 -32.24 36.06 9.34
CA ALA A 174 -32.85 37.17 10.05
C ALA A 174 -32.66 38.42 9.17
N ASP A 175 -33.69 38.78 8.40
CA ASP A 175 -33.79 40.13 7.87
C ASP A 175 -34.16 41.05 9.04
N THR A 176 -33.17 41.64 9.72
CA THR A 176 -33.27 42.99 10.32
C THR A 176 -31.88 43.54 10.64
#